data_AF-A9B469-F1
#
_entry.id   AF-A9B469-F1
#
_cell.length_a   1.000
_cell.length_b   1.000
_cell.length_c   1.000
_cell.angle_alpha   90.00
_cell.angle_beta   90.00
_cell.angle_gamma   90.00
#
_symmetry.space_group_name_H-M   'P 1'
#
loop_
_entity.id
_entity.type
_entity.pdbx_description
1 polymer ?
#
loop_
_entity_poly.entity_id
_entity_poly.type
_entity_poly.pdbx_seq_one_letter_code
_entity_poly.pdbx_strand_id
1 'polypeptide(L)'
;MTKPDDLTDIVADLNQQQCWNLDGAGCQLLCQRSCEILQRNPIPNPAKFADVVVNVYHDYATVAAACDPQHPSHELIWVSIMDEILSWYRCKRFSLGNGSQLCEHSPDLVAYENVKRSLPQFRFEARLRSYIHTIADRAIIHWWRAKDAKKHGGSGGRRIHESSNVYTPKPQDQTYYLSQSHGRDHQRELGDTIASPDLSPDEHVERCELQRHMAAEVHAMVDDPLYPIAQQYWYALLCEDNNITALAKQLGLQANDLYNLRDRLRRRCKPFLVQWFLV
;
A
#
# COMPACT_ATOMS: atom_id res chain seq x y z
N MET A 1 28.31 -21.04 -0.99
CA MET A 1 29.13 -19.85 -0.71
C MET A 1 29.62 -19.35 -2.06
N THR A 2 29.14 -18.22 -2.54
CA THR A 2 29.66 -17.58 -3.75
C THR A 2 31.10 -17.18 -3.51
N LYS A 3 31.98 -17.37 -4.50
CA LYS A 3 33.34 -16.85 -4.35
C LYS A 3 33.27 -15.32 -4.44
N PRO A 4 34.04 -14.59 -3.62
CA PRO A 4 34.11 -13.13 -3.71
C PRO A 4 34.52 -12.62 -5.10
N ASP A 5 35.20 -13.47 -5.88
CA ASP A 5 35.56 -13.21 -7.28
C ASP A 5 34.32 -13.03 -8.17
N ASP A 6 33.27 -13.85 -7.98
CA ASP A 6 32.04 -13.81 -8.80
C ASP A 6 31.25 -12.49 -8.62
N LEU A 7 31.26 -11.91 -7.42
CA LEU A 7 30.57 -10.64 -7.13
C LEU A 7 31.35 -9.43 -7.65
N THR A 8 32.67 -9.53 -7.68
CA THR A 8 33.53 -8.47 -8.22
C THR A 8 33.29 -8.31 -9.71
N ASP A 9 33.19 -9.43 -10.45
CA ASP A 9 32.85 -9.44 -11.87
C ASP A 9 31.44 -8.87 -12.12
N ILE A 10 30.44 -9.28 -11.34
CA ILE A 10 29.07 -8.75 -11.44
C ILE A 10 29.04 -7.23 -11.25
N VAL A 11 29.74 -6.70 -10.25
CA VAL A 11 29.78 -5.24 -9.98
C VAL A 11 30.47 -4.50 -11.12
N ALA A 12 31.57 -5.03 -11.65
CA ALA A 12 32.29 -4.43 -12.77
C ALA A 12 31.41 -4.37 -14.03
N ASP A 13 30.74 -5.47 -14.35
CA ASP A 13 29.81 -5.55 -15.49
C ASP A 13 28.65 -4.59 -15.34
N LEU A 14 28.02 -4.54 -14.16
CA LEU A 14 26.90 -3.62 -13.89
C LEU A 14 27.34 -2.14 -13.95
N ASN A 15 28.51 -1.80 -13.42
CA ASN A 15 29.05 -0.44 -13.49
C ASN A 15 29.21 0.04 -14.95
N GLN A 16 29.64 -0.85 -15.84
CA GLN A 16 29.74 -0.57 -17.28
C GLN A 16 28.37 -0.50 -17.95
N GLN A 17 27.52 -1.52 -17.77
CA GLN A 17 26.22 -1.62 -18.43
C GLN A 17 25.26 -0.50 -18.03
N GLN A 18 25.24 -0.14 -16.75
CA GLN A 18 24.35 0.89 -16.19
C GLN A 18 24.98 2.28 -16.16
N CYS A 19 26.23 2.41 -16.62
CA CYS A 19 26.96 3.68 -16.67
C CYS A 19 27.02 4.40 -15.31
N TRP A 20 27.25 3.65 -14.21
CA TRP A 20 27.32 4.23 -12.87
C TRP A 20 28.58 5.08 -12.63
N ASN A 21 29.59 4.95 -13.50
CA ASN A 21 30.86 5.68 -13.45
C ASN A 21 31.60 5.57 -12.10
N LEU A 22 31.47 4.42 -11.43
CA LEU A 22 32.24 4.14 -10.22
C LEU A 22 33.71 3.91 -10.57
N ASP A 23 34.60 4.47 -9.74
CA ASP A 23 36.02 4.16 -9.76
C ASP A 23 36.31 2.81 -9.06
N GLY A 24 37.57 2.37 -9.07
CA GLY A 24 37.96 1.10 -8.47
C GLY A 24 37.60 0.99 -6.98
N ALA A 25 37.71 2.10 -6.24
CA ALA A 25 37.34 2.14 -4.82
C ALA A 25 35.82 2.03 -4.63
N GLY A 26 35.03 2.71 -5.47
CA GLY A 26 33.56 2.61 -5.46
C GLY A 26 33.06 1.21 -5.79
N CYS A 27 33.64 0.54 -6.79
CA CYS A 27 33.34 -0.85 -7.11
C CYS A 27 33.67 -1.80 -5.95
N GLN A 28 34.84 -1.64 -5.32
CA GLN A 28 35.22 -2.45 -4.17
C GLN A 28 34.26 -2.27 -2.99
N LEU A 29 33.89 -1.02 -2.68
CA LEU A 29 32.95 -0.72 -1.61
C LEU A 29 31.56 -1.31 -1.86
N LEU A 30 31.05 -1.21 -3.09
CA LEU A 30 29.77 -1.80 -3.48
C LEU A 30 29.83 -3.33 -3.36
N CYS A 31 30.89 -3.95 -3.88
CA CYS A 31 31.11 -5.40 -3.77
C CYS A 31 31.13 -5.85 -2.31
N GLN A 32 31.87 -5.15 -1.44
CA GLN A 32 31.94 -5.46 -0.02
C GLN A 32 30.56 -5.41 0.64
N ARG A 33 29.81 -4.32 0.42
CA ARG A 33 28.45 -4.16 0.99
C ARG A 33 27.49 -5.24 0.50
N SER A 34 27.53 -5.56 -0.79
CA SER A 34 26.73 -6.63 -1.37
C SER A 34 27.11 -8.00 -0.79
N CYS A 35 28.40 -8.27 -0.60
CA CYS A 35 28.88 -9.48 0.07
C CYS A 35 28.35 -9.59 1.50
N GLU A 36 28.45 -8.53 2.30
CA GLU A 36 27.96 -8.50 3.68
C GLU A 36 26.45 -8.78 3.75
N ILE A 37 25.67 -8.20 2.84
CA ILE A 37 24.21 -8.40 2.77
C ILE A 37 23.87 -9.84 2.39
N LEU A 38 24.53 -10.41 1.38
CA LEU A 38 24.31 -11.78 0.92
C LEU A 38 24.80 -12.82 1.93
N GLN A 39 25.82 -12.51 2.72
CA GLN A 39 26.26 -13.36 3.84
C GLN A 39 25.23 -13.37 4.98
N ARG A 40 24.69 -12.21 5.34
CA ARG A 40 23.62 -12.09 6.35
C ARG A 40 22.31 -12.72 5.87
N ASN A 41 22.03 -12.63 4.57
CA ASN A 41 20.80 -13.09 3.94
C ASN A 41 21.11 -13.93 2.69
N PRO A 42 21.49 -15.21 2.87
CA PRO A 42 21.85 -16.06 1.74
C PRO A 42 20.65 -16.29 0.82
N ILE A 43 20.84 -16.00 -0.46
CA ILE A 43 19.84 -16.22 -1.51
C ILE A 43 20.18 -17.54 -2.22
N PRO A 44 19.21 -18.46 -2.39
CA PRO A 44 19.46 -19.79 -2.96
C PRO A 44 19.75 -19.77 -4.46
N ASN A 45 19.29 -18.75 -5.19
CA ASN A 45 19.52 -18.61 -6.63
C ASN A 45 20.57 -17.52 -6.91
N PRO A 46 21.80 -17.87 -7.33
CA PRO A 46 22.86 -16.92 -7.68
C PRO A 46 22.49 -15.96 -8.81
N ALA A 47 21.55 -16.32 -9.70
CA ALA A 47 21.11 -15.43 -10.78
C ALA A 47 20.49 -14.11 -10.26
N LYS A 48 20.02 -14.09 -9.00
CA LYS A 48 19.46 -12.89 -8.36
C LYS A 48 20.50 -11.97 -7.75
N PHE A 49 21.78 -12.32 -7.75
CA PHE A 49 22.82 -11.47 -7.12
C PHE A 49 22.97 -10.13 -7.83
N ALA A 50 22.83 -10.08 -9.15
CA ALA A 50 22.86 -8.82 -9.90
C ALA A 50 21.75 -7.85 -9.42
N ASP A 51 20.53 -8.35 -9.21
CA ASP A 51 19.41 -7.53 -8.71
C ASP A 51 19.72 -6.96 -7.33
N VAL A 52 20.31 -7.77 -6.44
CA VAL A 52 20.73 -7.30 -5.11
C VAL A 52 21.80 -6.22 -5.23
N VAL A 53 22.81 -6.39 -6.09
CA VAL A 53 23.85 -5.38 -6.30
C VAL A 53 23.24 -4.06 -6.79
N VAL A 54 22.31 -4.12 -7.75
CA VAL A 54 21.57 -2.94 -8.22
C VAL A 54 20.79 -2.27 -7.08
N ASN A 55 20.05 -3.06 -6.28
CA ASN A 55 19.27 -2.52 -5.17
C ASN A 55 20.17 -1.91 -4.09
N VAL A 56 21.31 -2.53 -3.78
CA VAL A 56 22.31 -2.01 -2.84
C VAL A 56 22.90 -0.70 -3.35
N TYR A 57 23.28 -0.64 -4.63
CA TYR A 57 23.82 0.59 -5.23
C TYR A 57 22.86 1.78 -5.04
N HIS A 58 21.56 1.57 -5.27
CA HIS A 58 20.62 2.67 -5.19
C HIS A 58 20.07 2.97 -3.79
N ASP A 59 19.85 1.96 -2.96
CA ASP A 59 19.03 2.11 -1.76
C ASP A 59 19.87 2.03 -0.46
N TYR A 60 21.10 1.51 -0.50
CA TYR A 60 21.90 1.26 0.71
C TYR A 60 22.16 2.54 1.52
N ALA A 61 22.55 3.63 0.86
CA ALA A 61 22.85 4.89 1.54
C ALA A 61 21.63 5.42 2.32
N THR A 62 20.45 5.35 1.70
CA THR A 62 19.17 5.74 2.31
C THR A 62 18.84 4.85 3.51
N VAL A 63 18.99 3.53 3.37
CA VAL A 63 18.71 2.57 4.45
C VAL A 63 19.68 2.76 5.62
N ALA A 64 20.98 2.91 5.34
CA ALA A 64 22.00 3.11 6.36
C ALA A 64 21.75 4.39 7.17
N ALA A 65 21.49 5.51 6.49
CA ALA A 65 21.18 6.79 7.12
C ALA A 65 19.84 6.76 7.90
N ALA A 66 18.83 6.03 7.42
CA ALA A 66 17.58 5.83 8.16
C ALA A 66 17.77 4.97 9.43
N CYS A 67 18.74 4.06 9.43
CA CYS A 67 19.02 3.18 10.58
C CYS A 67 19.96 3.81 11.63
N ASP A 68 20.64 4.91 11.30
CA ASP A 68 21.55 5.62 12.20
C ASP A 68 20.91 6.92 12.70
N PRO A 69 20.47 6.99 13.98
CA PRO A 69 19.88 8.21 14.56
C PRO A 69 20.83 9.41 14.63
N GLN A 70 22.14 9.20 14.52
CA GLN A 70 23.14 10.27 14.54
C GLN A 70 23.44 10.82 13.13
N HIS A 71 22.94 10.16 12.08
CA HIS A 71 23.16 10.60 10.70
C HIS A 71 22.43 11.92 10.43
N PRO A 72 23.08 12.93 9.81
CA PRO A 72 22.48 14.25 9.61
C PRO A 72 21.17 14.23 8.80
N SER A 73 21.04 13.27 7.89
CA SER A 73 19.84 13.08 7.07
C SER A 73 18.77 12.15 7.67
N HIS A 74 18.97 11.63 8.89
CA HIS A 74 18.10 10.61 9.50
C HIS A 74 16.61 11.01 9.47
N GLU A 75 16.30 12.16 10.06
CA GLU A 75 14.92 12.67 10.14
C GLU A 75 14.33 12.98 8.77
N LEU A 76 15.13 13.55 7.85
CA LEU A 76 14.68 13.87 6.49
C LEU A 76 14.30 12.62 5.70
N ILE A 77 15.05 11.52 5.86
CA ILE A 77 14.73 10.25 5.20
C ILE A 77 13.42 9.67 5.74
N TRP A 78 13.21 9.74 7.06
CA TRP A 78 11.96 9.28 7.67
C TRP A 78 10.75 10.09 7.20
N VAL A 79 10.89 11.41 7.05
CA VAL A 79 9.86 12.25 6.40
C VAL A 79 9.61 11.80 4.97
N SER A 80 10.65 11.57 4.17
CA SER A 80 10.51 11.09 2.79
C SER A 80 9.84 9.71 2.69
N ILE A 81 10.10 8.81 3.64
CA ILE A 81 9.44 7.49 3.71
C ILE A 81 7.95 7.66 4.00
N MET A 82 7.59 8.55 4.94
CA MET A 82 6.19 8.86 5.22
C MET A 82 5.48 9.46 4.01
N ASP A 83 6.13 10.39 3.31
CA ASP A 83 5.60 10.97 2.07
C ASP A 83 5.39 9.91 0.98
N GLU A 84 6.28 8.93 0.85
CA GLU A 84 6.12 7.82 -0.09
C GLU A 84 4.92 6.92 0.27
N ILE A 85 4.70 6.63 1.56
CA ILE A 85 3.52 5.89 2.05
C ILE A 85 2.24 6.65 1.69
N LEU A 86 2.19 7.96 2.01
CA LEU A 86 1.04 8.80 1.73
C LEU A 86 0.79 8.95 0.22
N SER A 87 1.86 9.09 -0.58
CA SER A 87 1.79 9.12 -2.03
C SER A 87 1.20 7.82 -2.59
N TRP A 88 1.66 6.67 -2.10
CA TRP A 88 1.13 5.36 -2.49
C TRP A 88 -0.37 5.23 -2.17
N TYR A 89 -0.79 5.71 -1.00
CA TYR A 89 -2.21 5.71 -0.62
C TYR A 89 -3.06 6.58 -1.54
N ARG A 90 -2.57 7.76 -1.92
CA ARG A 90 -3.22 8.61 -2.94
C ARG A 90 -3.33 7.89 -4.27
N CYS A 91 -2.29 7.19 -4.72
CA CYS A 91 -2.30 6.38 -5.96
C CYS A 91 -3.36 5.28 -5.93
N LYS A 92 -3.51 4.58 -4.80
CA LYS A 92 -4.55 3.56 -4.59
C LYS A 92 -5.96 4.16 -4.40
N ARG A 93 -6.12 5.49 -4.47
CA ARG A 93 -7.34 6.24 -4.11
C ARG A 93 -7.83 5.86 -2.71
N PHE A 94 -6.91 5.48 -1.83
CA PHE A 94 -7.20 5.15 -0.44
C PHE A 94 -7.39 6.46 0.34
N SER A 95 -8.65 6.81 0.60
CA SER A 95 -9.00 7.96 1.43
C SER A 95 -9.32 7.49 2.84
N LEU A 96 -8.44 7.81 3.79
CA LEU A 96 -8.79 7.73 5.20
C LEU A 96 -9.88 8.77 5.46
N GLY A 97 -11.13 8.35 5.65
CA GLY A 97 -12.18 9.28 6.07
C GLY A 97 -11.75 10.08 7.32
N ASN A 98 -12.23 11.32 7.46
CA ASN A 98 -11.74 12.31 8.43
C ASN A 98 -11.65 11.83 9.90
N GLY A 99 -12.44 10.82 10.30
CA GLY A 99 -12.39 10.24 11.64
C GLY A 99 -11.29 9.19 11.87
N SER A 100 -10.60 8.74 10.82
CA SER A 100 -9.56 7.69 10.90
C SER A 100 -8.13 8.17 10.68
N GLN A 101 -7.94 9.42 10.27
CA GLN A 101 -6.61 10.06 10.16
C GLN A 101 -6.07 10.55 11.52
N LEU A 102 -6.90 10.57 12.55
CA LEU A 102 -6.58 11.08 13.90
C LEU A 102 -6.51 9.98 14.96
N CYS A 103 -6.38 8.72 14.54
CA CYS A 103 -6.29 7.58 15.44
C CYS A 103 -4.89 6.95 15.33
N GLU A 104 -4.31 6.55 16.46
CA GLU A 104 -3.03 5.83 16.55
C GLU A 104 -3.00 4.51 15.74
N HIS A 105 -4.16 4.06 15.25
CA HIS A 105 -4.33 2.88 14.41
C HIS A 105 -4.60 3.22 12.93
N SER A 106 -4.30 4.45 12.51
CA SER A 106 -4.37 4.79 11.10
C SER A 106 -3.34 3.95 10.31
N PRO A 107 -3.69 3.43 9.13
CA PRO A 107 -2.85 2.49 8.39
C PRO A 107 -1.54 3.13 7.92
N ASP A 108 -1.50 4.45 7.74
CA ASP A 108 -0.28 5.20 7.42
C ASP A 108 0.71 5.18 8.58
N LEU A 109 0.27 5.45 9.81
CA LEU A 109 1.11 5.35 11.01
C LEU A 109 1.52 3.90 11.29
N VAL A 110 0.61 2.94 11.10
CA VAL A 110 0.93 1.51 11.23
C VAL A 110 1.95 1.06 10.18
N ALA A 111 1.81 1.51 8.93
CA ALA A 111 2.77 1.25 7.87
C ALA A 111 4.13 1.85 8.21
N TYR A 112 4.15 3.11 8.65
CA TYR A 112 5.37 3.82 9.05
C TYR A 112 6.10 3.10 10.18
N GLU A 113 5.41 2.73 11.25
CA GLU A 113 6.00 1.97 12.37
C GLU A 113 6.48 0.57 11.94
N ASN A 114 5.76 -0.09 11.04
CA ASN A 114 6.18 -1.38 10.50
C ASN A 114 7.43 -1.24 9.61
N VAL A 115 7.53 -0.20 8.79
CA VAL A 115 8.76 0.12 8.03
C VAL A 115 9.89 0.37 9.03
N LYS A 116 9.69 1.23 10.03
CA LYS A 116 10.70 1.55 11.06
C LYS A 116 11.24 0.32 11.77
N ARG A 117 10.36 -0.63 12.13
CA ARG A 117 10.75 -1.88 12.80
C ARG A 117 11.51 -2.83 11.88
N SER A 118 11.16 -2.87 10.60
CA SER A 118 11.64 -3.89 9.67
C SER A 118 12.81 -3.45 8.78
N LEU A 119 13.00 -2.14 8.61
CA LEU A 119 14.07 -1.55 7.79
C LEU A 119 15.49 -2.01 8.18
N PRO A 120 15.85 -2.20 9.47
CA PRO A 120 17.18 -2.74 9.85
C PRO A 120 17.43 -4.19 9.41
N GLN A 121 16.37 -4.89 8.98
CA GLN A 121 16.40 -6.26 8.47
C GLN A 121 16.17 -6.31 6.96
N PHE A 122 16.15 -5.15 6.29
CA PHE A 122 15.94 -5.08 4.84
C PHE A 122 17.04 -5.84 4.09
N ARG A 123 16.61 -6.75 3.21
CA ARG A 123 17.48 -7.75 2.55
C ARG A 123 17.92 -7.34 1.15
N PHE A 124 17.42 -6.21 0.64
CA PHE A 124 17.70 -5.72 -0.72
C PHE A 124 17.29 -6.70 -1.85
N GLU A 125 16.39 -7.65 -1.56
CA GLU A 125 15.81 -8.56 -2.56
C GLU A 125 14.84 -7.84 -3.53
N ALA A 126 14.40 -6.64 -3.17
CA ALA A 126 13.63 -5.72 -3.99
C ALA A 126 14.08 -4.28 -3.74
N ARG A 127 13.64 -3.34 -4.56
CA ARG A 127 13.84 -1.90 -4.31
C ARG A 127 13.14 -1.45 -3.03
N LEU A 128 13.75 -0.52 -2.31
CA LEU A 128 13.22 0.06 -1.06
C LEU A 128 11.80 0.60 -1.24
N ARG A 129 11.54 1.26 -2.37
CA ARG A 129 10.22 1.79 -2.71
C ARG A 129 9.14 0.69 -2.74
N SER A 130 9.40 -0.39 -3.48
CA SER A 130 8.48 -1.54 -3.58
C SER A 130 8.27 -2.23 -2.23
N TYR A 131 9.32 -2.28 -1.41
CA TYR A 131 9.25 -2.80 -0.05
C TYR A 131 8.31 -1.97 0.85
N ILE A 132 8.45 -0.63 0.81
CA ILE A 132 7.58 0.30 1.53
C ILE A 132 6.13 0.14 1.07
N HIS A 133 5.89 0.10 -0.24
CA HIS A 133 4.54 -0.09 -0.81
C HIS A 133 3.88 -1.38 -0.34
N THR A 134 4.64 -2.48 -0.29
CA THR A 134 4.14 -3.77 0.20
C THR A 134 3.70 -3.71 1.66
N ILE A 135 4.47 -3.04 2.52
CA ILE A 135 4.10 -2.84 3.93
C ILE A 135 2.86 -1.94 4.03
N ALA A 136 2.82 -0.89 3.22
CA ALA A 136 1.71 0.07 3.19
C ALA A 136 0.39 -0.60 2.74
N ASP A 137 0.43 -1.46 1.72
CA ASP A 137 -0.72 -2.24 1.25
C ASP A 137 -1.24 -3.21 2.31
N ARG A 138 -0.34 -3.91 3.01
CA ARG A 138 -0.72 -4.80 4.12
C ARG A 138 -1.41 -4.02 5.24
N ALA A 139 -0.89 -2.85 5.59
CA ALA A 139 -1.49 -2.01 6.63
C ALA A 139 -2.92 -1.55 6.23
N ILE A 140 -3.13 -1.19 4.96
CA ILE A 140 -4.47 -0.93 4.41
C ILE A 140 -5.36 -2.15 4.62
N ILE A 141 -4.98 -3.32 4.08
CA ILE A 141 -5.82 -4.54 4.11
C ILE A 141 -6.22 -4.91 5.55
N HIS A 142 -5.26 -4.86 6.48
CA HIS A 142 -5.54 -5.15 7.90
C HIS A 142 -6.53 -4.15 8.50
N TRP A 143 -6.40 -2.88 8.16
CA TRP A 143 -7.30 -1.84 8.63
C TRP A 143 -8.73 -1.99 8.08
N TRP A 144 -8.88 -2.34 6.79
CA TRP A 144 -10.19 -2.63 6.19
C TRP A 144 -10.87 -3.79 6.92
N ARG A 145 -10.15 -4.91 7.09
CA ARG A 145 -10.66 -6.09 7.83
C ARG A 145 -11.09 -5.74 9.24
N ALA A 146 -10.29 -4.93 9.96
CA ALA A 146 -10.62 -4.50 11.32
C ALA A 146 -11.85 -3.58 11.37
N LYS A 147 -12.03 -2.69 10.39
CA LYS A 147 -13.22 -1.85 10.27
C LYS A 147 -14.47 -2.65 9.93
N ASP A 148 -14.39 -3.58 8.99
CA ASP A 148 -15.51 -4.43 8.59
C ASP A 148 -15.94 -5.36 9.73
N ALA A 149 -14.99 -5.90 10.50
CA ALA A 149 -15.27 -6.67 11.71
C ALA A 149 -16.01 -5.87 12.78
N LYS A 150 -15.72 -4.55 12.90
CA LYS A 150 -16.47 -3.66 13.81
C LYS A 150 -17.87 -3.35 13.28
N LYS A 151 -18.04 -3.17 11.97
CA LYS A 151 -19.33 -2.85 11.33
C LYS A 151 -20.33 -4.00 11.38
N HIS A 152 -19.87 -5.24 11.32
CA HIS A 152 -20.71 -6.44 11.39
C HIS A 152 -21.04 -6.87 12.84
N GLY A 153 -20.87 -5.96 13.80
CA GLY A 153 -21.09 -6.24 15.22
C GLY A 153 -20.03 -7.24 15.69
N GLY A 154 -18.86 -6.72 16.07
CA GLY A 154 -17.75 -7.52 16.57
C GLY A 154 -18.22 -8.58 17.56
N SER A 155 -18.42 -9.78 17.04
CA SER A 155 -18.50 -11.02 17.81
C SER A 155 -17.06 -11.47 18.00
N GLY A 156 -16.31 -10.63 18.73
CA GLY A 156 -15.32 -11.18 19.64
C GLY A 156 -16.08 -12.21 20.46
N GLY A 157 -15.73 -13.48 20.28
CA GLY A 157 -16.45 -14.61 20.86
C GLY A 157 -16.71 -14.35 22.33
N ARG A 158 -17.98 -14.09 22.67
CA ARG A 158 -18.45 -14.31 24.04
C ARG A 158 -18.10 -15.75 24.36
N ARG A 159 -17.37 -15.94 25.46
CA ARG A 159 -17.25 -17.24 26.14
C ARG A 159 -18.65 -17.84 26.20
N ILE A 160 -18.89 -18.85 25.37
CA ILE A 160 -20.01 -19.75 25.54
C ILE A 160 -19.59 -20.63 26.72
N HIS A 161 -20.11 -20.31 27.89
CA HIS A 161 -20.20 -21.28 28.96
C HIS A 161 -21.11 -22.41 28.48
N GLU A 162 -20.55 -23.62 28.50
CA GLU A 162 -21.21 -24.91 28.73
C GLU A 162 -22.44 -25.27 27.88
N SER A 163 -22.21 -26.14 26.89
CA SER A 163 -22.85 -27.46 26.88
C SER A 163 -22.22 -28.38 25.83
N SER A 164 -21.54 -29.41 26.33
CA SER A 164 -21.38 -30.78 25.76
C SER A 164 -20.85 -30.97 24.32
N ASN A 165 -19.65 -31.59 24.28
CA ASN A 165 -19.17 -32.57 23.31
C ASN A 165 -18.93 -32.12 21.85
N VAL A 166 -17.72 -31.66 21.58
CA VAL A 166 -16.65 -32.32 20.79
C VAL A 166 -15.60 -31.23 20.54
N TYR A 167 -14.52 -31.27 21.33
CA TYR A 167 -13.41 -30.34 21.20
C TYR A 167 -12.56 -30.74 19.98
N THR A 168 -12.81 -30.11 18.83
CA THR A 168 -11.76 -29.96 17.81
C THR A 168 -11.09 -28.61 18.06
N PRO A 169 -9.81 -28.57 18.45
CA PRO A 169 -9.12 -27.30 18.57
C PRO A 169 -9.07 -26.65 17.18
N LYS A 170 -9.63 -25.44 17.05
CA LYS A 170 -9.37 -24.58 15.88
C LYS A 170 -7.84 -24.44 15.76
N PRO A 171 -7.25 -24.66 14.57
CA PRO A 171 -5.81 -24.53 14.41
C PRO A 171 -5.43 -23.09 14.77
N GLN A 172 -4.44 -22.96 15.65
CA GLN A 172 -3.79 -21.69 15.98
C GLN A 172 -3.43 -20.96 14.67
N ASP A 173 -3.55 -19.63 14.65
CA ASP A 173 -3.14 -18.78 13.52
C ASP A 173 -1.68 -19.06 13.14
N GLN A 174 -1.46 -19.98 12.20
CA GLN A 174 -0.15 -20.31 11.67
C GLN A 174 0.22 -19.24 10.64
N THR A 175 1.42 -18.69 10.78
CA THR A 175 1.99 -17.80 9.76
C THR A 175 2.47 -18.65 8.60
N TYR A 176 1.85 -18.48 7.43
CA TYR A 176 2.27 -19.14 6.19
C TYR A 176 3.17 -18.19 5.40
N TYR A 177 4.33 -18.68 4.98
CA TYR A 177 5.20 -17.93 4.07
C TYR A 177 4.70 -18.14 2.63
N LEU A 178 4.70 -17.07 1.82
CA LEU A 178 4.26 -17.12 0.42
C LEU A 178 5.10 -18.07 -0.45
N SER A 179 6.32 -18.37 -0.01
CA SER A 179 7.21 -19.36 -0.62
C SER A 179 6.94 -20.81 -0.18
N GLN A 180 5.94 -21.05 0.66
CA GLN A 180 5.58 -22.42 1.04
C GLN A 180 4.90 -23.12 -0.13
N SER A 181 5.34 -24.35 -0.39
CA SER A 181 4.73 -25.23 -1.37
C SER A 181 3.30 -25.56 -0.93
N HIS A 182 2.32 -25.35 -1.81
CA HIS A 182 0.93 -25.66 -1.49
C HIS A 182 0.49 -26.98 -2.12
N GLY A 183 0.10 -27.95 -1.30
CA GLY A 183 -0.42 -29.25 -1.75
C GLY A 183 0.65 -30.30 -2.09
N ARG A 184 0.23 -31.41 -2.72
CA ARG A 184 1.10 -32.53 -3.13
C ARG A 184 2.01 -32.20 -4.33
N ASP A 185 1.76 -31.09 -5.00
CA ASP A 185 2.56 -30.62 -6.12
C ASP A 185 3.60 -29.62 -5.62
N HIS A 186 4.84 -30.10 -5.42
CA HIS A 186 5.98 -29.31 -4.95
C HIS A 186 6.48 -28.23 -5.92
N GLN A 187 5.71 -27.90 -6.96
CA GLN A 187 6.07 -26.94 -8.01
C GLN A 187 5.30 -25.62 -7.95
N ARG A 188 4.24 -25.50 -7.14
CA ARG A 188 3.47 -24.24 -7.00
C ARG A 188 3.67 -23.64 -5.62
N GLU A 189 4.10 -22.38 -5.59
CA GLU A 189 4.25 -21.61 -4.37
C GLU A 189 2.90 -21.01 -3.96
N LEU A 190 2.69 -20.81 -2.66
CA LEU A 190 1.47 -20.18 -2.15
C LEU A 190 1.26 -18.79 -2.76
N GLY A 191 2.34 -18.06 -3.07
CA GLY A 191 2.30 -16.78 -3.79
C GLY A 191 1.62 -16.85 -5.16
N ASP A 192 1.72 -17.98 -5.87
CA ASP A 192 1.14 -18.17 -7.21
C ASP A 192 -0.39 -18.32 -7.20
N THR A 193 -0.96 -18.57 -6.02
CA THR A 193 -2.41 -18.71 -5.82
C THR A 193 -3.07 -17.42 -5.31
N ILE A 194 -2.27 -16.39 -4.99
CA ILE A 194 -2.77 -15.08 -4.57
C ILE A 194 -2.89 -14.20 -5.82
N ALA A 195 -4.12 -13.99 -6.29
CA ALA A 195 -4.40 -13.11 -7.41
C ALA A 195 -3.86 -11.69 -7.14
N SER A 196 -3.23 -11.08 -8.16
CA SER A 196 -2.82 -9.67 -8.11
C SER A 196 -4.04 -8.79 -7.84
N PRO A 197 -3.98 -7.80 -6.93
CA PRO A 197 -5.12 -6.92 -6.63
C PRO A 197 -5.36 -5.84 -7.70
N ASP A 198 -4.81 -6.04 -8.91
CA ASP A 198 -5.06 -5.15 -10.04
C ASP A 198 -6.49 -5.38 -10.53
N LEU A 199 -7.25 -4.30 -10.69
CA LEU A 199 -8.58 -4.36 -11.30
C LEU A 199 -8.42 -5.04 -12.66
N SER A 200 -9.21 -6.08 -12.89
CA SER A 200 -9.28 -6.69 -14.21
C SER A 200 -9.65 -5.61 -15.25
N PRO A 201 -9.23 -5.75 -16.51
CA PRO A 201 -9.60 -4.82 -17.58
C PRO A 201 -11.11 -4.59 -17.66
N ASP A 202 -11.91 -5.61 -17.36
CA ASP A 202 -13.36 -5.55 -17.35
C ASP A 202 -13.90 -4.69 -16.19
N GLU A 203 -13.37 -4.87 -14.97
CA GLU A 203 -13.70 -4.02 -13.81
C GLU A 203 -13.31 -2.55 -14.04
N HIS A 204 -12.26 -2.28 -14.83
CA HIS A 204 -11.87 -0.93 -15.21
C HIS A 204 -12.87 -0.29 -16.19
N VAL A 205 -13.28 -1.04 -17.22
CA VAL A 205 -14.26 -0.59 -18.22
C VAL A 205 -15.60 -0.28 -17.56
N GLU A 206 -16.09 -1.21 -16.75
CA GLU A 206 -17.29 -1.03 -15.95
C GLU A 206 -17.18 0.28 -15.15
N ARG A 207 -16.04 0.51 -14.47
CA ARG A 207 -15.90 1.69 -13.60
C ARG A 207 -15.94 3.00 -14.37
N CYS A 208 -15.39 3.02 -15.58
CA CYS A 208 -15.49 4.16 -16.48
C CYS A 208 -16.94 4.41 -16.93
N GLU A 209 -17.73 3.36 -17.15
CA GLU A 209 -19.16 3.50 -17.48
C GLU A 209 -19.95 4.07 -16.31
N LEU A 210 -19.74 3.58 -15.08
CA LEU A 210 -20.39 4.13 -13.89
C LEU A 210 -20.08 5.63 -13.73
N GLN A 211 -18.81 6.03 -13.92
CA GLN A 211 -18.42 7.43 -13.84
C GLN A 211 -19.11 8.30 -14.90
N ARG A 212 -19.26 7.79 -16.13
CA ARG A 212 -19.99 8.51 -17.20
C ARG A 212 -21.47 8.67 -16.85
N HIS A 213 -22.11 7.65 -16.31
CA HIS A 213 -23.51 7.73 -15.88
C HIS A 213 -23.71 8.71 -14.74
N MET A 214 -22.85 8.68 -13.71
CA MET A 214 -22.91 9.64 -12.61
C MET A 214 -22.67 11.07 -13.10
N ALA A 215 -21.71 11.28 -14.01
CA ALA A 215 -21.46 12.59 -14.60
C ALA A 215 -22.67 13.12 -15.39
N ALA A 216 -23.36 12.25 -16.14
CA ALA A 216 -24.56 12.63 -16.87
C ALA A 216 -25.69 13.10 -15.94
N GLU A 217 -25.91 12.40 -14.82
CA GLU A 217 -26.91 12.80 -13.81
C GLU A 217 -26.59 14.15 -13.15
N VAL A 218 -25.31 14.42 -12.93
CA VAL A 218 -24.84 15.73 -12.44
C VAL A 218 -25.10 16.81 -13.48
N HIS A 219 -24.83 16.54 -14.76
CA HIS A 219 -25.11 17.49 -15.85
C HIS A 219 -26.61 17.79 -16.00
N ALA A 220 -27.48 16.82 -15.69
CA ALA A 220 -28.93 17.01 -15.65
C ALA A 220 -29.43 17.83 -14.44
N MET A 221 -28.53 18.37 -13.59
CA MET A 221 -28.85 19.29 -12.51
C MET A 221 -28.65 20.77 -12.91
N VAL A 222 -28.66 21.11 -14.20
CA VAL A 222 -28.41 22.48 -14.70
C VAL A 222 -29.30 23.55 -14.06
N ASP A 223 -30.50 23.17 -13.61
CA ASP A 223 -31.45 24.07 -12.94
C ASP A 223 -31.21 24.22 -11.42
N ASP A 224 -30.26 23.48 -10.83
CA ASP A 224 -29.91 23.58 -9.40
C ASP A 224 -29.09 24.86 -9.15
N PRO A 225 -29.43 25.67 -8.13
CA PRO A 225 -28.70 26.90 -7.81
C PRO A 225 -27.23 26.66 -7.45
N LEU A 226 -26.86 25.42 -7.06
CA LEU A 226 -25.48 25.03 -6.78
C LEU A 226 -24.89 24.15 -7.90
N TYR A 227 -25.48 24.13 -9.09
CA TYR A 227 -25.02 23.35 -10.24
C TYR A 227 -23.53 23.55 -10.58
N PRO A 228 -22.96 24.78 -10.62
CA PRO A 228 -21.54 24.97 -10.91
C PRO A 228 -20.64 24.21 -9.92
N ILE A 229 -21.06 24.17 -8.66
CA ILE A 229 -20.34 23.47 -7.59
C ILE A 229 -20.58 21.96 -7.71
N ALA A 230 -21.78 21.53 -8.06
CA ALA A 230 -22.07 20.13 -8.37
C ALA A 230 -21.23 19.63 -9.53
N GLN A 231 -21.15 20.35 -10.65
CA GLN A 231 -20.41 19.97 -11.84
C GLN A 231 -18.91 19.82 -11.57
N GLN A 232 -18.35 20.72 -10.77
CA GLN A 232 -16.91 20.73 -10.47
C GLN A 232 -16.54 19.76 -9.34
N TYR A 233 -17.42 19.55 -8.36
CA TYR A 233 -17.10 18.82 -7.13
C TYR A 233 -17.98 17.57 -6.90
N TRP A 234 -18.80 17.12 -7.85
CA TRP A 234 -19.66 15.94 -7.63
C TRP A 234 -18.88 14.70 -7.22
N TYR A 235 -17.72 14.46 -7.83
CA TYR A 235 -16.88 13.32 -7.50
C TYR A 235 -16.36 13.43 -6.05
N ALA A 236 -15.91 14.63 -5.68
CA ALA A 236 -15.48 14.95 -4.32
C ALA A 236 -16.63 14.85 -3.29
N LEU A 237 -17.87 15.19 -3.67
CA LEU A 237 -19.03 15.16 -2.79
C LEU A 237 -19.62 13.74 -2.62
N LEU A 238 -19.56 12.93 -3.68
CA LEU A 238 -20.16 11.60 -3.75
C LEU A 238 -19.19 10.46 -3.42
N CYS A 239 -17.96 10.54 -3.91
CA CYS A 239 -16.99 9.44 -3.92
C CYS A 239 -15.83 9.63 -2.94
N GLU A 240 -15.61 10.86 -2.47
CA GLU A 240 -14.55 11.18 -1.50
C GLU A 240 -15.16 11.51 -0.12
N ASP A 241 -14.45 11.15 0.95
CA ASP A 241 -14.86 11.47 2.32
C ASP A 241 -14.35 12.86 2.74
N ASN A 242 -14.80 13.88 2.00
CA ASN A 242 -14.42 15.26 2.24
C ASN A 242 -15.05 15.82 3.52
N ASN A 243 -14.29 16.65 4.24
CA ASN A 243 -14.82 17.44 5.35
C ASN A 243 -15.73 18.53 4.77
N ILE A 244 -17.03 18.26 4.72
CA ILE A 244 -18.04 19.14 4.12
C ILE A 244 -18.00 20.54 4.72
N THR A 245 -17.74 20.68 6.02
CA THR A 245 -17.63 21.98 6.69
C THR A 245 -16.40 22.75 6.24
N ALA A 246 -15.25 22.08 6.07
CA ALA A 246 -14.03 22.70 5.56
C ALA A 246 -14.14 23.05 4.07
N LEU A 247 -14.74 22.16 3.28
CA LEU A 247 -14.98 22.37 1.85
C LEU A 247 -15.98 23.51 1.62
N ALA A 248 -17.05 23.59 2.41
CA ALA A 248 -18.00 24.70 2.35
C ALA A 248 -17.32 26.03 2.67
N LYS A 249 -16.44 26.06 3.68
CA LYS A 249 -15.64 27.25 4.02
C LYS A 249 -14.70 27.66 2.88
N GLN A 250 -14.07 26.70 2.21
CA GLN A 250 -13.23 26.96 1.03
C GLN A 250 -14.03 27.52 -0.15
N LEU A 251 -15.25 27.02 -0.35
CA LEU A 251 -16.16 27.42 -1.43
C LEU A 251 -16.98 28.68 -1.10
N GLY A 252 -16.79 29.28 0.08
CA GLY A 252 -17.55 30.46 0.51
C GLY A 252 -19.05 30.17 0.75
N LEU A 253 -19.41 28.91 1.01
CA LEU A 253 -20.78 28.45 1.23
C LEU A 253 -21.06 28.16 2.70
N GLN A 254 -22.35 28.12 3.06
CA GLN A 254 -22.78 27.51 4.32
C GLN A 254 -22.64 25.98 4.25
N ALA A 255 -22.21 25.37 5.34
CA ALA A 255 -22.05 23.92 5.41
C ALA A 255 -23.37 23.18 5.08
N ASN A 256 -24.50 23.69 5.55
CA ASN A 256 -25.83 23.12 5.30
C ASN A 256 -26.17 23.06 3.80
N ASP A 257 -25.77 24.06 3.02
CA ASP A 257 -26.03 24.09 1.58
C ASP A 257 -25.27 22.98 0.85
N LEU A 258 -24.03 22.72 1.29
CA LEU A 258 -23.20 21.66 0.74
C LEU A 258 -23.64 20.26 1.19
N TYR A 259 -24.13 20.11 2.43
CA TYR A 259 -24.80 18.89 2.89
C TYR A 259 -26.06 18.58 2.08
N ASN A 260 -26.90 19.60 1.85
CA ASN A 260 -28.12 19.46 1.05
C ASN A 260 -27.80 19.12 -0.41
N LEU A 261 -26.76 19.72 -0.99
CA LEU A 261 -26.29 19.39 -2.34
C LEU A 261 -25.81 17.94 -2.43
N ARG A 262 -25.00 17.49 -1.47
CA ARG A 262 -24.52 16.11 -1.38
C ARG A 262 -25.68 15.11 -1.32
N ASP A 263 -26.70 15.39 -0.54
CA ASP A 263 -27.87 14.51 -0.43
C ASP A 263 -28.72 14.47 -1.71
N ARG A 264 -28.86 15.60 -2.42
CA ARG A 264 -29.52 15.63 -3.74
C ARG A 264 -28.76 14.81 -4.77
N LEU A 265 -27.44 14.99 -4.85
CA LEU A 265 -26.54 14.22 -5.69
C LEU A 265 -26.65 12.72 -5.38
N ARG A 266 -26.65 12.34 -4.10
CA ARG A 266 -26.81 10.94 -3.68
C ARG A 266 -28.13 10.36 -4.15
N ARG A 267 -29.24 11.07 -3.99
CA ARG A 267 -30.56 10.56 -4.43
C ARG A 267 -30.62 10.34 -5.94
N ARG A 268 -30.01 11.23 -6.73
CA ARG A 268 -29.95 11.11 -8.20
C ARG A 268 -29.04 9.98 -8.67
N CYS A 269 -27.88 9.81 -8.04
CA CYS A 269 -26.95 8.73 -8.41
C CYS A 269 -27.27 7.37 -7.76
N LYS A 270 -28.15 7.33 -6.74
CA LYS A 270 -28.53 6.12 -6.00
C LYS A 270 -29.00 4.96 -6.88
N PRO A 271 -29.87 5.15 -7.90
CA PRO A 271 -30.33 4.05 -8.76
C PRO A 271 -29.16 3.31 -9.44
N PHE A 272 -28.18 4.05 -9.94
CA PHE A 272 -27.01 3.51 -10.62
C PHE A 272 -26.03 2.85 -9.64
N LEU A 273 -25.80 3.47 -8.48
CA LEU A 273 -24.95 2.91 -7.44
C LEU A 273 -25.54 1.59 -6.88
N VAL A 274 -26.85 1.55 -6.66
CA VAL A 274 -27.54 0.34 -6.16
C VAL A 274 -27.48 -0.80 -7.18
N GLN A 275 -27.65 -0.50 -8.48
CA GLN A 275 -27.52 -1.49 -9.55
C GLN A 275 -26.11 -2.08 -9.66
N TRP A 276 -25.10 -1.32 -9.23
CA TRP A 276 -23.69 -1.70 -9.29
C TRP A 276 -23.16 -2.42 -8.04
N PHE A 277 -23.73 -2.13 -6.86
CA PHE A 277 -23.33 -2.79 -5.59
C PHE A 277 -24.14 -4.06 -5.29
N LEU A 278 -25.13 -4.41 -6.11
CA LEU A 278 -26.00 -5.59 -5.96
C LEU A 278 -25.78 -6.67 -7.04
N VAL A 279 -24.74 -6.53 -7.87
CA VAL A 279 -24.26 -7.58 -8.79
C VAL A 279 -23.04 -8.24 -8.18
#